data_AF-T0ZAR1-F1
#
_entry.id   AF-T0ZAR1-F1
#
_cell.length_a   1.000
_cell.length_b   1.000
_cell.length_c   1.000
_cell.angle_alpha   90.00
_cell.angle_beta   90.00
_cell.angle_gamma   90.00
#
_symmetry.space_group_name_H-M   'P 1'
#
loop_
_entity.id
_entity.type
_entity.pdbx_description
1 polymer ?
#
loop_
_entity_poly.entity_id
_entity_poly.type
_entity_poly.pdbx_seq_one_letter_code
_entity_poly.pdbx_strand_id
1 'polypeptide(L)'
;GDFSGRAAETLLVADLPGLAASRVLLTGLGARKAFGRKPWRKAWTAAVGALAKTGVASAAVALERPDTEALDDYHYGRAVAEIASIALYRINDLKTARKPKPAALKRVLAGPAAKGSSKALERGLAHGAAIAEAAKVQRDLANLPGNICTPRYLAEQARALARSHR
;
A
#
# COMPACT_ATOMS: atom_id res chain seq x y z
N GLY A 1 22.14 16.02 -8.09
CA GLY A 1 22.60 16.58 -6.80
C GLY A 1 22.07 15.75 -5.67
N ASP A 2 20.77 15.83 -5.39
CA ASP A 2 20.22 15.37 -4.10
C ASP A 2 19.42 14.06 -4.17
N PHE A 3 19.26 13.50 -5.37
CA PHE A 3 18.53 12.26 -5.58
C PHE A 3 19.27 11.39 -6.58
N SER A 4 19.77 10.24 -6.12
CA SER A 4 20.59 9.34 -6.94
C SER A 4 19.76 8.35 -7.76
N GLY A 5 18.46 8.21 -7.47
CA GLY A 5 17.54 7.28 -8.13
C GLY A 5 17.77 5.82 -7.72
N ARG A 6 18.48 5.56 -6.62
CA ARG A 6 18.72 4.20 -6.12
C ARG A 6 17.39 3.55 -5.74
N ALA A 7 17.29 2.24 -5.94
CA ALA A 7 16.05 1.51 -5.66
C ALA A 7 15.61 1.73 -4.19
N ALA A 8 14.37 2.20 -4.00
CA ALA A 8 13.77 2.56 -2.71
C ALA A 8 14.31 3.83 -2.02
N GLU A 9 15.13 4.63 -2.69
CA GLU A 9 15.43 6.00 -2.25
C GLU A 9 14.16 6.85 -2.34
N THR A 10 13.90 7.72 -1.36
CA THR A 10 12.72 8.60 -1.38
C THR A 10 13.09 10.03 -1.01
N LEU A 11 12.55 11.00 -1.74
CA LEU A 11 12.74 12.43 -1.46
C LEU A 11 11.39 13.13 -1.53
N LEU A 12 10.97 13.76 -0.42
CA LEU A 12 9.73 14.53 -0.36
C LEU A 12 10.05 15.99 -0.66
N VAL A 13 9.45 16.52 -1.71
CA VAL A 13 9.56 17.91 -2.13
C VAL A 13 8.22 18.58 -1.88
N ALA A 14 8.23 19.69 -1.15
CA ALA A 14 7.05 20.52 -0.91
C ALA A 14 7.01 21.70 -1.89
N ASP A 15 5.81 22.25 -2.11
CA ASP A 15 5.59 23.56 -2.73
C ASP A 15 6.23 23.72 -4.13
N LEU A 16 5.89 22.79 -5.04
CA LEU A 16 6.30 22.88 -6.44
C LEU A 16 5.30 23.73 -7.25
N PRO A 17 5.73 24.84 -7.85
CA PRO A 17 4.85 25.69 -8.66
C PRO A 17 4.35 24.94 -9.90
N GLY A 18 3.08 25.15 -10.27
CA GLY A 18 2.46 24.55 -11.45
C GLY A 18 1.85 23.16 -11.24
N LEU A 19 1.92 22.60 -10.02
CA LEU A 19 1.25 21.34 -9.68
C LEU A 19 0.08 21.58 -8.72
N ALA A 20 -1.03 20.88 -8.96
CA ALA A 20 -2.16 20.86 -8.03
C ALA A 20 -1.86 20.07 -6.74
N ALA A 21 -0.82 19.24 -6.75
CA ALA A 21 -0.40 18.46 -5.59
C ALA A 21 0.41 19.34 -4.62
N SER A 22 0.04 19.36 -3.34
CA SER A 22 0.75 20.14 -2.32
C SER A 22 2.18 19.65 -2.06
N ARG A 23 2.47 18.38 -2.35
CA ARG A 23 3.78 17.75 -2.18
C ARG A 23 3.99 16.69 -3.25
N VAL A 24 5.23 16.49 -3.65
CA VAL A 24 5.66 15.42 -4.56
C VAL A 24 6.67 14.55 -3.84
N LEU A 25 6.40 13.25 -3.80
CA LEU A 25 7.35 12.27 -3.32
C LEU A 25 8.03 11.59 -4.52
N LEU A 26 9.34 11.79 -4.63
CA LEU A 26 10.17 11.05 -5.57
C LEU A 26 10.53 9.70 -4.97
N THR A 27 10.51 8.64 -5.78
CA THR A 27 11.00 7.31 -5.39
C THR A 27 11.89 6.71 -6.45
N GLY A 28 13.03 6.18 -6.04
CA GLY A 28 14.03 5.66 -6.94
C GLY A 28 13.65 4.26 -7.42
N LEU A 29 13.62 4.09 -8.75
CA LEU A 29 13.30 2.82 -9.41
C LEU A 29 14.54 1.93 -9.61
N GLY A 30 15.74 2.45 -9.31
CA GLY A 30 17.00 1.74 -9.47
C GLY A 30 17.56 1.82 -10.89
N ALA A 31 18.54 0.95 -11.18
CA ALA A 31 19.22 0.92 -12.47
C ALA A 31 18.25 0.48 -13.59
N ARG A 32 18.23 1.22 -14.70
CA ARG A 32 17.34 0.96 -15.85
C ARG A 32 17.42 -0.48 -16.38
N LYS A 33 18.62 -1.06 -16.43
CA LYS A 33 18.85 -2.45 -16.88
C LYS A 33 18.21 -3.51 -15.97
N ALA A 34 17.96 -3.18 -14.71
CA ALA A 34 17.36 -4.07 -13.72
C ALA A 34 15.89 -3.72 -13.43
N PHE A 35 15.34 -2.68 -14.08
CA PHE A 35 13.99 -2.22 -13.82
C PHE A 35 12.97 -3.27 -14.25
N GLY A 36 12.04 -3.59 -13.36
CA GLY A 36 11.08 -4.68 -13.53
C GLY A 36 10.13 -4.77 -12.34
N ARG A 37 9.33 -5.84 -12.27
CA ARG A 37 8.30 -6.01 -11.23
C ARG A 37 8.84 -5.92 -9.80
N LYS A 38 9.97 -6.58 -9.49
CA LYS A 38 10.51 -6.64 -8.12
C LYS A 38 11.05 -5.27 -7.65
N PRO A 39 11.90 -4.56 -8.40
CA PRO A 39 12.30 -3.19 -8.05
C PRO A 39 11.13 -2.22 -7.98
N TRP A 40 10.16 -2.32 -8.88
CA TRP A 40 8.95 -1.49 -8.85
C TRP A 40 8.17 -1.67 -7.54
N ARG A 41 7.93 -2.93 -7.12
CA ARG A 41 7.27 -3.22 -5.84
C ARG A 41 8.06 -2.66 -4.65
N LYS A 42 9.40 -2.76 -4.68
CA LYS A 42 10.26 -2.21 -3.63
C LYS A 42 10.17 -0.69 -3.55
N ALA A 43 10.18 0.00 -4.69
CA ALA A 43 10.01 1.44 -4.77
C ALA A 43 8.63 1.87 -4.24
N TRP A 44 7.57 1.17 -4.63
CA TRP A 44 6.22 1.45 -4.13
C TRP A 44 6.10 1.24 -2.61
N THR A 45 6.67 0.17 -2.05
CA THR A 45 6.72 -0.04 -0.60
C THR A 45 7.43 1.11 0.12
N ALA A 46 8.57 1.56 -0.41
CA ALA A 46 9.33 2.68 0.16
C ALA A 46 8.53 3.99 0.09
N ALA A 47 7.86 4.24 -1.03
CA ALA A 47 7.02 5.42 -1.21
C ALA A 47 5.87 5.46 -0.19
N VAL A 48 5.12 4.37 -0.04
CA VAL A 48 4.04 4.30 0.96
C VAL A 48 4.59 4.45 2.38
N GLY A 49 5.71 3.79 2.69
CA GLY A 49 6.37 3.92 4.00
C GLY A 49 6.81 5.34 4.32
N ALA A 50 7.29 6.10 3.32
CA ALA A 50 7.61 7.51 3.47
C ALA A 50 6.34 8.35 3.68
N LEU A 51 5.29 8.15 2.87
CA LEU A 51 4.01 8.85 3.00
C LEU A 51 3.34 8.60 4.36
N ALA A 52 3.44 7.38 4.90
CA ALA A 52 2.88 6.98 6.19
C ALA A 52 3.44 7.78 7.37
N LYS A 53 4.65 8.34 7.24
CA LYS A 53 5.30 9.20 8.23
C LYS A 53 4.88 10.67 8.11
N THR A 54 4.09 11.01 7.10
CA THR A 54 3.61 12.37 6.84
C THR A 54 2.14 12.53 7.23
N GLY A 55 1.65 13.77 7.20
CA GLY A 55 0.22 14.09 7.37
C GLY A 55 -0.62 14.00 6.09
N VAL A 56 -0.12 13.40 5.00
CA VAL A 56 -0.83 13.35 3.72
C VAL A 56 -2.00 12.38 3.78
N ALA A 57 -3.22 12.85 3.45
CA ALA A 57 -4.43 12.04 3.49
C ALA A 57 -4.71 11.24 2.20
N SER A 58 -4.22 11.73 1.07
CA SER A 58 -4.37 11.07 -0.23
C SER A 58 -3.14 11.24 -1.10
N ALA A 59 -2.79 10.20 -1.86
CA ALA A 59 -1.70 10.22 -2.82
C ALA A 59 -2.17 9.71 -4.19
N ALA A 60 -1.59 10.24 -5.26
CA ALA A 60 -1.72 9.69 -6.59
C ALA A 60 -0.38 9.05 -6.99
N VAL A 61 -0.46 7.84 -7.54
CA VAL A 61 0.70 7.14 -8.07
C VAL A 61 0.93 7.66 -9.49
N ALA A 62 2.16 8.06 -9.78
CA ALA A 62 2.62 8.46 -11.10
C ALA A 62 4.02 7.86 -11.33
N LEU A 63 4.15 6.56 -11.08
CA LEU A 63 5.41 5.82 -11.27
C LEU A 63 5.43 5.20 -12.66
N GLU A 64 6.59 5.27 -13.31
CA GLU A 64 6.83 4.50 -14.52
C GLU A 64 6.62 3.02 -14.21
N ARG A 65 5.99 2.32 -15.16
CA ARG A 65 5.70 0.89 -15.05
C ARG A 65 6.70 0.15 -15.92
N PRO A 66 7.18 -1.04 -15.49
CA PRO A 66 7.90 -1.90 -16.41
C PRO A 66 6.95 -2.35 -17.54
N ASP A 67 7.51 -3.06 -18.50
CA ASP A 67 6.79 -3.67 -19.61
C ASP A 67 5.57 -4.50 -19.14
N THR A 68 4.57 -4.61 -20.02
CA THR A 68 3.30 -5.27 -19.70
C THR A 68 3.45 -6.77 -19.42
N GLU A 69 4.51 -7.41 -19.92
CA GLU A 69 4.85 -8.80 -19.58
C GLU A 69 5.29 -8.93 -18.11
N ALA A 70 6.05 -7.95 -17.60
CA ALA A 70 6.48 -7.94 -16.20
C ALA A 70 5.39 -7.44 -15.25
N LEU A 71 4.58 -6.46 -15.67
CA LEU A 71 3.53 -5.87 -14.84
C LEU A 71 2.35 -5.35 -15.68
N ASP A 72 1.42 -6.25 -16.01
CA ASP A 72 0.15 -5.88 -16.63
C ASP A 72 -0.72 -5.00 -15.72
N ASP A 73 -1.79 -4.43 -16.29
CA ASP A 73 -2.69 -3.51 -15.58
C ASP A 73 -3.37 -4.14 -14.35
N TYR A 74 -3.70 -5.44 -14.43
CA TYR A 74 -4.33 -6.17 -13.34
C TYR A 74 -3.35 -6.38 -12.17
N HIS A 75 -2.15 -6.85 -12.46
CA HIS A 75 -1.09 -7.07 -11.49
C HIS A 75 -0.56 -5.76 -10.91
N TYR A 76 -0.53 -4.69 -11.71
CA TYR A 76 -0.24 -3.34 -11.24
C TYR A 76 -1.29 -2.90 -10.20
N GLY A 77 -2.59 -2.94 -10.54
CA GLY A 77 -3.66 -2.57 -9.62
C GLY A 77 -3.63 -3.36 -8.32
N ARG A 78 -3.48 -4.68 -8.46
CA ARG A 78 -3.37 -5.60 -7.32
C ARG A 78 -2.15 -5.27 -6.45
N ALA A 79 -0.99 -5.03 -7.05
CA ALA A 79 0.23 -4.69 -6.33
C ALA A 79 0.11 -3.33 -5.60
N VAL A 80 -0.52 -2.32 -6.23
CA VAL A 80 -0.75 -1.02 -5.60
C VAL A 80 -1.53 -1.19 -4.30
N ALA A 81 -2.68 -1.87 -4.36
CA ALA A 81 -3.55 -2.08 -3.22
C ALA A 81 -2.91 -2.95 -2.13
N GLU A 82 -2.34 -4.11 -2.50
CA GLU A 82 -1.71 -5.03 -1.53
C GLU A 82 -0.55 -4.37 -0.78
N ILE A 83 0.37 -3.73 -1.50
CA ILE A 83 1.56 -3.13 -0.90
C ILE A 83 1.19 -1.95 -0.04
N ALA A 84 0.24 -1.11 -0.48
CA ALA A 84 -0.19 0.04 0.31
C ALA A 84 -0.76 -0.41 1.65
N SER A 85 -1.65 -1.40 1.64
CA SER A 85 -2.24 -1.92 2.87
C SER A 85 -1.22 -2.63 3.78
N ILE A 86 -0.30 -3.41 3.21
CA ILE A 86 0.76 -4.06 4.00
C ILE A 86 1.69 -3.02 4.63
N ALA A 87 2.10 -1.99 3.88
CA ALA A 87 3.00 -0.95 4.38
C ALA A 87 2.34 -0.06 5.45
N LEU A 88 1.02 0.11 5.40
CA LEU A 88 0.24 0.87 6.37
C LEU A 88 -0.23 0.02 7.57
N TYR A 89 -0.07 -1.30 7.52
CA TYR A 89 -0.48 -2.20 8.58
C TYR A 89 0.25 -1.87 9.88
N ARG A 90 -0.50 -1.93 10.98
CA ARG A 90 0.03 -1.77 12.33
C ARG A 90 -0.46 -2.93 13.15
N ILE A 91 0.48 -3.56 13.86
CA ILE A 91 0.18 -4.63 14.79
C ILE A 91 -0.77 -4.11 15.86
N ASN A 92 -1.70 -4.97 16.28
CA ASN A 92 -2.57 -4.74 17.41
C ASN A 92 -1.78 -4.24 18.63
N ASP A 93 -1.98 -2.98 18.98
CA ASP A 93 -1.32 -2.39 20.14
C ASP A 93 -2.10 -2.75 21.41
N LEU A 94 -1.59 -3.77 22.10
CA LEU A 94 -2.09 -4.25 23.39
C LEU A 94 -1.52 -3.48 24.58
N LYS A 95 -0.68 -2.45 24.33
CA LYS A 95 -0.12 -1.62 25.39
C LYS A 95 -1.14 -0.57 25.84
N THR A 96 -1.10 -0.25 27.13
CA THR A 96 -1.95 0.75 27.77
C THR A 96 -1.41 2.19 27.63
N ALA A 97 -0.16 2.33 27.15
CA ALA A 97 0.47 3.63 26.94
C ALA A 97 -0.13 4.41 25.76
N ARG A 98 0.29 5.67 25.61
CA ARG A 98 -0.17 6.55 24.53
C ARG A 98 0.13 5.95 23.16
N LYS A 99 -0.94 5.70 22.39
CA LYS A 99 -0.86 5.06 21.06
C LYS A 99 -0.34 6.05 20.01
N PRO A 100 0.57 5.63 19.12
CA PRO A 100 1.02 6.47 18.02
C PRO A 100 -0.13 6.73 17.03
N LYS A 101 -0.26 7.99 16.58
CA LYS A 101 -1.32 8.40 15.64
C LYS A 101 -1.29 7.55 14.36
N PRO A 102 -2.43 7.06 13.86
CA PRO A 102 -2.50 6.33 12.59
C PRO A 102 -1.93 7.16 11.44
N ALA A 103 -1.47 6.48 10.39
CA ALA A 103 -1.07 7.16 9.17
C ALA A 103 -2.27 7.94 8.63
N ALA A 104 -2.04 9.18 8.19
CA ALA A 104 -3.12 10.01 7.64
C ALA A 104 -3.59 9.49 6.26
N LEU A 105 -2.73 8.74 5.55
CA LEU A 105 -2.97 8.25 4.21
C LEU A 105 -4.14 7.25 4.19
N LYS A 106 -5.26 7.69 3.61
CA LYS A 106 -6.50 6.91 3.49
C LYS A 106 -6.88 6.57 2.06
N ARG A 107 -6.36 7.31 1.08
CA ARG A 107 -6.71 7.11 -0.33
C ARG A 107 -5.48 7.10 -1.21
N VAL A 108 -5.37 6.09 -2.06
CA VAL A 108 -4.35 6.00 -3.10
C VAL A 108 -5.06 5.91 -4.45
N LEU A 109 -4.74 6.84 -5.36
CA LEU A 109 -5.19 6.81 -6.74
C LEU A 109 -4.12 6.12 -7.59
N ALA A 110 -4.46 4.99 -8.21
CA ALA A 110 -3.55 4.26 -9.08
C ALA A 110 -3.59 4.84 -10.50
N GLY A 111 -2.43 5.23 -11.03
CA GLY A 111 -2.30 5.77 -12.37
C GLY A 111 -0.84 5.86 -12.83
N PRO A 112 -0.61 6.26 -14.10
CA PRO A 112 -1.61 6.39 -15.17
C PRO A 112 -2.07 5.02 -15.71
N ALA A 113 -3.30 4.95 -16.20
CA ALA A 113 -3.86 3.78 -16.91
C ALA A 113 -3.89 4.07 -18.41
N ALA A 114 -3.52 3.09 -19.24
CA ALA A 114 -3.68 3.23 -20.69
C ALA A 114 -5.17 3.23 -21.09
N LYS A 115 -5.48 3.81 -22.26
CA LYS A 115 -6.86 3.76 -22.81
C LYS A 115 -7.27 2.30 -23.00
N GLY A 116 -8.41 1.91 -22.42
CA GLY A 116 -8.92 0.53 -22.46
C GLY A 116 -8.49 -0.36 -21.29
N SER A 117 -7.51 0.07 -20.48
CA SER A 117 -6.97 -0.70 -19.35
C SER A 117 -7.80 -0.64 -18.06
N SER A 118 -8.81 0.24 -17.97
CA SER A 118 -9.47 0.55 -16.69
C SER A 118 -10.14 -0.67 -16.07
N LYS A 119 -10.78 -1.55 -16.85
CA LYS A 119 -11.44 -2.77 -16.32
C LYS A 119 -10.47 -3.74 -15.65
N ALA A 120 -9.32 -4.01 -16.28
CA ALA A 120 -8.31 -4.90 -15.73
C ALA A 120 -7.68 -4.31 -14.46
N LEU A 121 -7.40 -3.01 -14.49
CA LEU A 121 -6.88 -2.25 -13.36
C LEU A 121 -7.84 -2.24 -12.17
N GLU A 122 -9.10 -1.90 -12.39
CA GLU A 122 -10.17 -1.87 -11.37
C GLU A 122 -10.35 -3.24 -10.73
N ARG A 123 -10.39 -4.31 -11.54
CA ARG A 123 -10.44 -5.69 -11.03
C ARG A 123 -9.21 -6.00 -10.18
N GLY A 124 -8.03 -5.58 -10.63
CA GLY A 124 -6.77 -5.74 -9.88
C GLY A 124 -6.83 -5.05 -8.52
N LEU A 125 -7.27 -3.79 -8.49
CA LEU A 125 -7.44 -3.01 -7.27
C LEU A 125 -8.46 -3.66 -6.32
N ALA A 126 -9.61 -4.10 -6.83
CA ALA A 126 -10.63 -4.77 -6.03
C ALA A 126 -10.12 -6.07 -5.40
N HIS A 127 -9.46 -6.92 -6.19
CA HIS A 127 -8.88 -8.17 -5.69
C HIS A 127 -7.74 -7.90 -4.69
N GLY A 128 -6.86 -6.96 -4.98
CA GLY A 128 -5.77 -6.59 -4.09
C GLY A 128 -6.25 -6.02 -2.76
N ALA A 129 -7.32 -5.22 -2.77
CA ALA A 129 -7.95 -4.71 -1.56
C ALA A 129 -8.58 -5.83 -0.72
N ALA A 130 -9.30 -6.77 -1.35
CA ALA A 130 -9.87 -7.92 -0.66
C ALA A 130 -8.79 -8.82 -0.03
N ILE A 131 -7.71 -9.11 -0.76
CA ILE A 131 -6.57 -9.87 -0.27
C ILE A 131 -5.88 -9.15 0.90
N ALA A 132 -5.73 -7.83 0.79
CA ALA A 132 -5.14 -7.02 1.84
C ALA A 132 -5.96 -7.04 3.14
N GLU A 133 -7.30 -6.95 3.06
CA GLU A 133 -8.17 -7.02 4.23
C GLU A 133 -8.12 -8.42 4.87
N ALA A 134 -8.16 -9.48 4.06
CA ALA A 134 -7.99 -10.84 4.57
C ALA A 134 -6.63 -11.03 5.27
N ALA A 135 -5.55 -10.53 4.66
CA ALA A 135 -4.21 -10.60 5.24
C ALA A 135 -4.09 -9.77 6.53
N LYS A 136 -4.79 -8.65 6.64
CA LYS A 136 -4.88 -7.85 7.87
C LYS A 136 -5.56 -8.65 8.98
N VAL A 137 -6.73 -9.24 8.73
CA VAL A 137 -7.43 -10.10 9.71
C VAL A 137 -6.53 -11.25 10.16
N GLN A 138 -5.88 -11.94 9.22
CA GLN A 138 -4.96 -13.03 9.55
C GLN A 138 -3.81 -12.57 10.45
N ARG A 139 -3.18 -11.43 10.13
CA ARG A 139 -2.09 -10.86 10.94
C ARG A 139 -2.59 -10.41 12.30
N ASP A 140 -3.77 -9.82 12.38
CA ASP A 140 -4.36 -9.38 13.63
C ASP A 140 -4.54 -10.58 14.57
N LEU A 141 -5.13 -11.68 14.08
CA LEU A 141 -5.29 -12.92 14.85
C LEU A 141 -3.96 -13.55 15.25
N ALA A 142 -2.99 -13.60 14.33
CA ALA A 142 -1.68 -14.21 14.59
C ALA A 142 -0.83 -13.42 15.61
N ASN A 143 -1.03 -12.10 15.70
CA ASN A 143 -0.30 -11.26 16.65
C ASN A 143 -0.97 -11.19 18.04
N LEU A 144 -2.15 -11.76 18.22
CA LEU A 144 -2.80 -11.83 19.53
C LEU A 144 -2.15 -12.93 20.38
N PRO A 145 -1.85 -12.66 21.66
CA PRO A 145 -1.33 -13.67 22.58
C PRO A 145 -2.40 -14.74 22.89
N GLY A 146 -1.96 -15.94 23.26
CA GLY A 146 -2.84 -17.10 23.47
C GLY A 146 -3.88 -16.93 24.58
N ASN A 147 -3.66 -16.01 25.52
CA ASN A 147 -4.67 -15.65 26.54
C ASN A 147 -5.83 -14.83 25.96
N ILE A 148 -5.68 -14.22 24.79
CA ILE A 148 -6.74 -13.50 24.05
C ILE A 148 -7.26 -14.38 22.90
N CYS A 149 -6.35 -14.88 22.05
CA CYS A 149 -6.66 -15.69 20.87
C CYS A 149 -6.99 -17.14 21.25
N THR A 150 -8.08 -17.33 22.00
CA THR A 150 -8.59 -18.64 22.41
C THR A 150 -9.48 -19.27 21.33
N PRO A 151 -9.75 -20.59 21.37
CA PRO A 151 -10.69 -21.21 20.44
C PRO A 151 -12.08 -20.54 20.43
N ARG A 152 -12.55 -20.09 21.61
CA ARG A 152 -13.80 -19.32 21.72
C ARG A 152 -13.71 -17.98 20.99
N TYR A 153 -12.60 -17.25 21.16
CA TYR A 153 -12.38 -15.98 20.46
C TYR A 153 -12.44 -16.18 18.93
N LEU A 154 -11.76 -17.20 18.40
CA LEU A 154 -11.81 -17.52 16.96
C LEU A 154 -13.23 -17.84 16.48
N ALA A 155 -14.01 -18.59 17.25
CA ALA A 155 -15.41 -18.87 16.93
C ALA A 155 -16.27 -17.59 16.87
N GLU A 156 -16.06 -16.66 17.80
CA GLU A 156 -16.75 -15.36 17.79
C GLU A 156 -16.35 -14.49 16.59
N GLN A 157 -15.06 -14.45 16.24
CA GLN A 157 -14.58 -13.73 15.06
C GLN A 157 -15.19 -14.31 13.77
N ALA A 158 -15.29 -15.64 13.65
CA ALA A 158 -15.93 -16.29 12.51
C ALA A 158 -17.43 -15.95 12.40
N ARG A 159 -18.16 -15.97 13.53
CA ARG A 159 -19.57 -15.57 13.59
C ARG A 159 -19.76 -14.10 13.24
N ALA A 160 -18.87 -13.22 13.71
CA ALA A 160 -18.90 -11.79 13.38
C ALA A 160 -18.71 -11.55 11.88
N LEU A 161 -17.74 -12.23 11.27
CA LEU A 161 -17.51 -12.17 9.83
C LEU A 161 -18.71 -12.67 9.02
N ALA A 162 -19.34 -13.77 9.45
CA ALA A 162 -20.54 -14.29 8.80
C ALA A 162 -21.73 -13.31 8.86
N ARG A 163 -21.82 -12.48 9.91
CA ARG A 163 -22.86 -11.45 10.03
C ARG A 163 -22.59 -10.22 9.16
N SER A 164 -21.33 -9.86 8.94
CA SER A 164 -20.96 -8.65 8.17
C SER A 164 -21.07 -8.83 6.65
N HIS A 165 -21.24 -10.07 6.18
CA HIS A 165 -21.32 -10.41 4.75
C HIS A 165 -22.60 -11.20 4.41
N ARG A 166 -23.71 -10.87 5.08
CA ARG A 166 -25.04 -11.38 4.71
C ARG A 166 -25.61 -10.71 3.47
#